data_AF-A0A3D1PAF3-F1
#
_entry.id   AF-A0A3D1PAF3-F1
#
_cell.length_a   1.000
_cell.length_b   1.000
_cell.length_c   1.000
_cell.angle_alpha   90.00
_cell.angle_beta   90.00
_cell.angle_gamma   90.00
#
_symmetry.space_group_name_H-M   'P 1'
#
loop_
_entity.id
_entity.type
_entity.pdbx_description
1 polymer ?
#
loop_
_entity_poly.entity_id
_entity_poly.type
_entity_poly.pdbx_seq_one_letter_code
_entity_poly.pdbx_strand_id
1 'polypeptide(L)' 'MNNINQCYEIFGLKPDASPEEVKLAYRDLAMVWHPDRFPASNPRLKEKAQEELKRINAAYEML' A
#
# COMPACT_ATOMS: atom_id res chain seq x y z
N MET A 1 -2.55 19.01 11.29
CA MET A 1 -3.50 18.07 10.65
C MET A 1 -3.23 18.07 9.16
N ASN A 2 -2.71 16.98 8.59
CA ASN A 2 -2.87 16.57 7.19
C ASN A 2 -2.33 15.14 7.04
N ASN A 3 -2.96 14.19 7.75
CA ASN A 3 -2.62 12.76 7.68
C ASN A 3 -2.86 12.18 6.26
N ILE A 4 -3.74 12.83 5.49
CA ILE A 4 -4.13 12.45 4.14
C ILE A 4 -2.96 12.59 3.15
N ASN A 5 -2.14 13.64 3.27
CA ASN A 5 -0.97 13.85 2.40
C ASN A 5 0.10 12.75 2.57
N GLN A 6 0.31 12.28 3.81
CA GLN A 6 1.21 11.15 4.06
C GLN A 6 0.66 9.84 3.49
N CYS A 7 -0.66 9.66 3.47
CA CYS A 7 -1.27 8.49 2.84
C CYS A 7 -1.02 8.52 1.34
N TYR A 8 -1.20 9.66 0.68
CA TYR A 8 -0.88 9.80 -0.75
C TYR A 8 0.60 9.52 -1.06
N GLU A 9 1.53 9.98 -0.22
CA GLU A 9 2.96 9.62 -0.37
C GLU A 9 3.21 8.10 -0.27
N ILE A 10 2.52 7.39 0.62
CA ILE A 10 2.59 5.91 0.71
C ILE A 10 2.12 5.26 -0.59
N PHE A 11 1.10 5.84 -1.24
CA PHE A 11 0.62 5.40 -2.55
C PHE A 11 1.47 5.89 -3.73
N GLY A 12 2.49 6.75 -3.49
CA GLY A 12 3.25 7.42 -4.55
C GLY A 12 2.42 8.42 -5.36
N LEU A 13 1.29 8.87 -4.79
CA LEU A 13 0.33 9.75 -5.41
C LEU A 13 0.52 11.20 -4.95
N LYS A 14 0.03 12.13 -5.77
CA LYS A 14 -0.01 13.55 -5.39
C LYS A 14 -1.08 13.76 -4.32
N PRO A 15 -0.92 14.78 -3.45
CA PRO A 15 -1.94 15.13 -2.45
C PRO A 15 -3.28 15.59 -3.02
N ASP A 16 -3.36 15.79 -4.33
CA ASP A 16 -4.57 16.15 -5.09
C ASP A 16 -5.15 14.94 -5.86
N ALA A 17 -4.65 13.73 -5.59
CA ALA A 17 -5.06 12.54 -6.32
C ALA A 17 -6.53 12.20 -6.07
N SER A 18 -7.21 11.80 -7.13
CA SER A 18 -8.63 11.44 -7.05
C SER A 18 -8.83 10.12 -6.29
N PRO A 19 -10.01 9.89 -5.69
CA PRO A 19 -10.33 8.62 -5.04
C PRO A 19 -10.12 7.40 -5.96
N GLU A 20 -10.32 7.57 -7.26
CA GLU A 20 -10.06 6.52 -8.27
C GLU A 20 -8.57 6.21 -8.40
N GLU A 21 -7.70 7.22 -8.38
CA GLU A 21 -6.24 7.04 -8.42
C GLU A 21 -5.74 6.34 -7.16
N VAL A 22 -6.28 6.70 -5.99
CA VAL A 22 -6.01 6.00 -4.72
C VAL A 22 -6.38 4.53 -4.83
N LYS A 23 -7.57 4.24 -5.37
CA LYS A 23 -8.06 2.86 -5.52
C LYS A 23 -7.21 2.04 -6.50
N LEU A 24 -6.72 2.67 -7.56
CA LEU A 24 -5.78 2.06 -8.51
C LEU A 24 -4.43 1.79 -7.85
N ALA A 25 -3.82 2.79 -7.21
CA ALA A 25 -2.54 2.64 -6.51
C ALA A 25 -2.61 1.59 -5.39
N TYR A 26 -3.72 1.56 -4.65
CA TYR A 26 -4.00 0.52 -3.67
C TYR A 26 -3.99 -0.88 -4.30
N ARG A 27 -4.70 -1.08 -5.42
CA ARG A 27 -4.71 -2.37 -6.13
C ARG A 27 -3.33 -2.75 -6.65
N ASP A 28 -2.59 -1.80 -7.21
CA ASP A 28 -1.23 -2.05 -7.71
C ASP A 28 -0.29 -2.45 -6.57
N LEU A 29 -0.28 -1.71 -5.47
CA LEU A 29 0.57 -2.04 -4.32
C LEU A 29 0.16 -3.35 -3.65
N ALA A 30 -1.15 -3.64 -3.53
CA ALA A 30 -1.63 -4.90 -3.01
C ALA A 30 -1.22 -6.09 -3.89
N MET A 31 -1.20 -5.92 -5.22
CA MET A 31 -0.65 -6.92 -6.14
C MET A 31 0.88 -7.04 -5.99
N VAL A 32 1.60 -5.92 -5.86
CA VAL A 32 3.06 -5.92 -5.70
C VAL A 32 3.48 -6.66 -4.44
N TRP A 33 2.81 -6.40 -3.33
CA TRP A 33 3.07 -7.00 -2.03
C TRP A 33 2.30 -8.31 -1.79
N HIS A 34 1.59 -8.83 -2.79
CA HIS A 34 0.81 -10.05 -2.62
C HIS A 34 1.70 -11.24 -2.20
N PRO A 35 1.33 -12.03 -1.18
CA PRO A 35 2.15 -13.10 -0.64
C PRO A 35 2.49 -14.20 -1.67
N ASP A 36 1.71 -14.28 -2.75
CA ASP A 36 1.92 -15.21 -3.87
C ASP A 36 3.14 -14.84 -4.73
N ARG A 37 3.56 -13.56 -4.74
CA ARG A 37 4.79 -13.13 -5.42
C ARG A 37 6.06 -13.45 -4.63
N PHE A 38 5.93 -13.82 -3.35
CA PHE A 38 7.05 -14.09 -2.47
C PHE A 38 7.21 -15.59 -2.22
N PRO A 39 8.33 -16.20 -2.62
CA PRO A 39 8.55 -17.63 -2.41
C PRO A 39 8.58 -17.95 -0.92
N ALA A 40 7.96 -19.08 -0.54
CA ALA A 40 7.89 -19.54 0.84
C ALA A 40 9.27 -19.77 1.49
N SER A 41 10.30 -19.99 0.66
CA SER A 41 11.70 -20.12 1.09
C SER A 41 12.30 -18.84 1.67
N ASN A 42 11.63 -17.68 1.54
CA ASN A 42 12.12 -16.41 2.06
C ASN A 42 11.12 -15.76 3.03
N PRO A 43 11.04 -16.26 4.29
CA PRO A 43 10.08 -15.79 5.28
C PRO A 43 10.23 -14.29 5.59
N ARG A 44 11.46 -13.75 5.55
CA ARG A 44 11.72 -12.33 5.77
C ARG A 44 11.01 -11.43 4.75
N LEU A 45 10.96 -11.86 3.48
CA LEU A 45 10.26 -11.10 2.44
C LEU A 45 8.74 -11.20 2.61
N LYS A 46 8.21 -12.36 3.01
CA LYS A 46 6.78 -12.52 3.32
C LYS A 46 6.34 -11.64 4.49
N GLU A 47 7.13 -11.61 5.55
CA GLU A 47 6.84 -10.79 6.73
C GLU A 47 6.85 -9.30 6.37
N LYS A 48 7.86 -8.86 5.60
CA LYS A 48 7.91 -7.49 5.07
C LYS A 48 6.71 -7.18 4.18
N ALA A 49 6.34 -8.11 3.29
CA ALA A 49 5.19 -7.94 2.40
C ALA A 49 3.88 -7.80 3.18
N GLN A 50 3.68 -8.59 4.24
CA GLN A 50 2.53 -8.45 5.13
C GLN A 50 2.53 -7.09 5.85
N GLU A 51 3.68 -6.64 6.34
CA GLU A 51 3.78 -5.36 7.04
C GLU A 51 3.45 -4.18 6.12
N GLU A 52 3.97 -4.19 4.88
CA GLU A 52 3.68 -3.18 3.88
C GLU A 52 2.21 -3.19 3.46
N LEU A 53 1.63 -4.36 3.19
CA LEU A 53 0.19 -4.52 2.93
C LEU A 53 -0.67 -3.94 4.06
N LYS A 54 -0.26 -4.15 5.31
CA LYS A 54 -0.96 -3.64 6.48
C LYS A 54 -0.91 -2.10 6.53
N ARG A 55 0.24 -1.50 6.21
CA ARG A 55 0.40 -0.04 6.10
C ARG A 55 -0.47 0.53 4.99
N ILE A 56 -0.48 -0.13 3.82
CA ILE A 56 -1.30 0.25 2.67
C ILE A 56 -2.80 0.20 2.99
N ASN A 57 -3.27 -0.85 3.65
CA ASN A 57 -4.66 -0.95 4.11
C ASN A 57 -5.01 0.17 5.10
N ALA A 58 -4.16 0.39 6.11
CA ALA A 58 -4.39 1.45 7.10
C ALA A 58 -4.40 2.85 6.46
N ALA A 59 -3.53 3.11 5.48
CA ALA A 59 -3.50 4.36 4.73
C ALA A 59 -4.78 4.55 3.89
N TYR A 60 -5.29 3.47 3.28
CA TYR A 60 -6.55 3.48 2.54
C TYR A 60 -7.76 3.71 3.46
N GLU A 61 -7.76 3.15 4.68
CA GLU A 61 -8.83 3.36 5.67
C GLU A 61 -8.83 4.77 6.29
N MET A 62 -7.72 5.50 6.22
CA MET A 62 -7.61 6.88 6.72
C MET A 62 -7.96 7.95 5.68
N LEU A 63 -8.10 7.58 4.40
CA LEU A 63 -8.52 8.45 3.29
C LEU A 63 -10.04 8.52 3.18
#